data_AF-F0Y5B9-F1
#
_entry.id   AF-F0Y5B9-F1
#
_cell.length_a   1.000
_cell.length_b   1.000
_cell.length_c   1.000
_cell.angle_alpha   90.00
_cell.angle_beta   90.00
_cell.angle_gamma   90.00
#
_symmetry.space_group_name_H-M   'P 1'
#
loop_
_entity.id
_entity.type
_entity.pdbx_description
1 polymer ?
#
loop_
_entity_poly.entity_id
_entity_poly.type
_entity_poly.pdbx_seq_one_letter_code
_entity_poly.pdbx_strand_id
1 'polypeptide(L)'
;WARTQLADHAADARTVVGPERLERGESGDVMWDAMQRCLIRHGELHNNLRMTWGKAFLRWAPTPREAFDLAMRLNDAYALDGLDPNSYAGVAW
;
A
#
# COMPACT_ATOMS: atom_id res chain seq x y z
N TRP A 1 -8.52 17.00 -8.87
CA TRP A 1 -9.66 16.08 -8.94
C TRP A 1 -9.52 14.95 -7.91
N ALA A 2 -8.43 14.15 -7.93
CA ALA A 2 -8.24 13.03 -7.01
C ALA A 2 -8.26 13.42 -5.52
N ARG A 3 -7.60 14.53 -5.14
CA ARG A 3 -7.64 15.07 -3.77
C ARG A 3 -9.06 15.42 -3.30
N THR A 4 -9.89 15.95 -4.19
CA THR A 4 -11.28 16.31 -3.89
C THR A 4 -12.10 15.04 -3.65
N GLN A 5 -12.01 14.07 -4.55
CA GLN A 5 -12.69 12.78 -4.41
C GLN A 5 -12.28 12.03 -3.14
N LEU A 6 -10.98 12.00 -2.81
CA LEU A 6 -10.51 11.39 -1.56
C LEU A 6 -11.03 12.13 -0.31
N ALA A 7 -11.25 13.44 -0.38
CA ALA A 7 -11.86 14.21 0.70
C ALA A 7 -13.36 13.95 0.81
N ASP A 8 -14.07 13.86 -0.32
CA ASP A 8 -15.51 13.56 -0.36
C ASP A 8 -15.82 12.19 0.28
N HIS A 9 -14.93 11.21 0.06
CA HIS A 9 -15.03 9.86 0.62
C HIS A 9 -14.30 9.68 1.97
N ALA A 10 -13.85 10.76 2.62
CA ALA A 10 -13.09 10.65 3.86
C ALA A 10 -13.87 9.95 4.99
N ALA A 11 -15.19 10.12 5.03
CA ALA A 11 -16.09 9.57 6.05
C ALA A 11 -16.58 8.14 5.79
N ASP A 12 -16.23 7.54 4.63
CA ASP A 12 -16.63 6.17 4.31
C ASP A 12 -16.06 5.17 5.34
N ALA A 13 -16.86 4.19 5.71
CA ALA A 13 -16.44 3.15 6.65
C ALA A 13 -15.31 2.30 6.05
N ARG A 14 -14.24 2.09 6.82
CA ARG A 14 -13.04 1.32 6.42
C ARG A 14 -12.75 0.22 7.43
N THR A 15 -12.29 -0.93 6.94
CA THR A 15 -11.80 -2.02 7.79
C THR A 15 -10.37 -1.72 8.17
N VAL A 16 -10.15 -1.03 9.29
CA VAL A 16 -8.80 -0.65 9.69
C VAL A 16 -7.97 -1.88 10.08
N VAL A 17 -6.81 -2.04 9.43
CA VAL A 17 -5.84 -3.09 9.76
C VAL A 17 -4.57 -2.44 10.28
N GLY A 18 -4.05 -2.95 11.40
CA GLY A 18 -2.84 -2.41 12.02
C GLY A 18 -1.62 -2.50 11.08
N PRO A 19 -0.72 -1.48 11.10
CA PRO A 19 0.47 -1.46 10.25
C PRO A 19 1.34 -2.73 10.35
N GLU A 20 1.51 -3.28 11.54
CA GLU A 20 2.29 -4.51 11.75
C GLU A 20 1.66 -5.75 11.12
N ARG A 21 0.32 -5.83 11.11
CA ARG A 21 -0.41 -6.93 10.44
C ARG A 21 -0.28 -6.81 8.93
N LEU A 22 -0.41 -5.59 8.40
CA LEU A 22 -0.18 -5.35 6.98
C LEU A 22 1.26 -5.68 6.60
N GLU A 23 2.24 -5.30 7.42
CA GLU A 23 3.64 -5.63 7.20
C GLU A 23 3.89 -7.14 7.13
N ARG A 24 3.23 -7.95 7.97
CA ARG A 24 3.32 -9.43 7.95
C ARG A 24 2.52 -10.10 6.82
N GLY A 25 1.72 -9.36 6.05
CA GLY A 25 0.80 -9.94 5.07
C GLY A 25 -0.35 -10.69 5.75
N GLU A 26 -0.98 -10.04 6.74
CA GLU A 26 -2.12 -10.54 7.52
C GLU A 26 -3.34 -9.60 7.37
N SER A 27 -3.57 -9.08 6.17
CA SER A 27 -4.67 -8.17 5.84
C SER A 27 -6.03 -8.87 5.78
N GLY A 28 -6.03 -10.17 5.51
CA GLY A 28 -7.23 -10.96 5.25
C GLY A 28 -7.58 -11.08 3.76
N ASP A 29 -6.88 -10.36 2.88
CA ASP A 29 -6.90 -10.58 1.43
C ASP A 29 -5.75 -11.51 1.04
N VAL A 30 -6.08 -12.75 0.66
CA VAL A 30 -5.09 -13.80 0.36
C VAL A 30 -4.12 -13.39 -0.75
N MET A 31 -4.59 -12.65 -1.75
CA MET A 31 -3.76 -12.21 -2.87
C MET A 31 -2.82 -11.10 -2.44
N TRP A 32 -3.32 -10.09 -1.72
CA TRP A 32 -2.47 -9.02 -1.21
C TRP A 32 -1.45 -9.53 -0.20
N ASP A 33 -1.87 -10.42 0.69
CA ASP A 33 -1.02 -11.07 1.68
C ASP A 33 0.13 -11.86 1.00
N ALA A 34 -0.15 -12.51 -0.12
CA ALA A 34 0.88 -13.17 -0.93
C ALA A 34 1.84 -12.17 -1.58
N MET A 35 1.34 -11.05 -2.12
CA MET A 35 2.18 -9.99 -2.69
C MET A 35 3.11 -9.39 -1.63
N GLN A 36 2.57 -9.05 -0.45
CA GLN A 36 3.35 -8.49 0.64
C GLN A 36 4.46 -9.45 1.10
N ARG A 37 4.14 -10.73 1.30
CA ARG A 37 5.15 -11.74 1.66
C ARG A 37 6.19 -11.96 0.55
N CYS A 38 5.78 -11.86 -0.71
CA CYS A 38 6.70 -11.90 -1.85
C CYS A 38 7.68 -10.73 -1.80
N LEU A 39 7.18 -9.51 -1.59
CA LEU A 39 7.99 -8.30 -1.49
C LEU A 39 9.00 -8.40 -0.33
N ILE A 40 8.60 -8.88 0.84
CA ILE A 40 9.53 -9.07 1.98
C ILE A 40 10.64 -10.08 1.65
N ARG A 41 10.30 -11.17 0.97
CA ARG A 41 11.23 -12.27 0.71
C ARG A 41 12.19 -11.99 -0.45
N HIS A 42 11.66 -11.41 -1.52
CA HIS A 42 12.38 -11.26 -2.79
C HIS A 42 12.82 -9.82 -3.05
N GLY A 43 12.20 -8.85 -2.36
CA GLY A 43 12.50 -7.44 -2.53
C GLY A 43 12.02 -6.85 -3.85
N GLU A 44 11.22 -7.60 -4.61
CA GLU A 44 10.65 -7.15 -5.87
C GLU A 44 9.19 -7.60 -6.00
N LEU A 45 8.41 -6.80 -6.72
CA LEU A 45 7.08 -7.16 -7.18
C LEU A 45 6.97 -6.84 -8.66
N HIS A 46 6.37 -7.76 -9.42
CA HIS A 46 6.01 -7.48 -10.80
C HIS A 46 5.16 -6.21 -10.88
N ASN A 47 5.41 -5.34 -11.86
CA ASN A 47 4.82 -3.99 -11.93
C ASN A 47 3.28 -3.98 -11.78
N ASN A 48 2.58 -4.92 -12.42
CA ASN A 48 1.12 -5.06 -12.29
C ASN A 48 0.66 -5.38 -10.86
N LEU A 49 1.45 -6.18 -10.13
CA LEU A 49 1.17 -6.50 -8.74
C LEU A 49 1.47 -5.31 -7.84
N ARG A 50 2.53 -4.54 -8.11
CA ARG A 50 2.87 -3.33 -7.35
C ARG A 50 1.75 -2.28 -7.38
N MET A 51 1.14 -2.06 -8.55
CA MET A 51 -0.02 -1.17 -8.68
C MET A 51 -1.21 -1.66 -7.85
N THR A 52 -1.51 -2.97 -7.91
CA THR A 52 -2.61 -3.58 -7.14
C THR A 52 -2.34 -3.51 -5.64
N TRP A 53 -1.10 -3.79 -5.24
CA TRP A 53 -0.62 -3.74 -3.87
C TRP A 53 -0.73 -2.33 -3.28
N GLY A 54 -0.27 -1.30 -4.02
CA GLY A 54 -0.29 0.09 -3.57
C GLY A 54 -1.70 0.68 -3.39
N LYS A 55 -2.65 0.28 -4.24
CA LYS A 55 -4.05 0.76 -4.15
C LYS A 55 -4.82 0.17 -2.97
N ALA A 56 -4.41 -1.01 -2.48
CA ALA A 56 -5.16 -1.73 -1.46
C ALA A 56 -5.12 -1.03 -0.09
N PHE A 57 -4.08 -0.25 0.21
CA PHE A 57 -3.91 0.45 1.49
C PHE A 57 -5.07 1.39 1.84
N LEU A 58 -5.72 2.01 0.85
CA LEU A 58 -6.87 2.89 1.05
C LEU A 58 -8.05 2.20 1.75
N ARG A 59 -8.12 0.86 1.69
CA ARG A 59 -9.17 0.06 2.34
C ARG A 59 -8.92 -0.17 3.82
N TRP A 60 -7.65 -0.08 4.24
CA TRP A 60 -7.20 -0.52 5.57
C TRP A 60 -6.62 0.58 6.44
N ALA A 61 -6.33 1.75 5.88
CA ALA A 61 -5.92 2.91 6.65
C ALA A 61 -7.13 3.80 7.02
N PRO A 62 -7.13 4.46 8.18
CA PRO A 62 -8.20 5.39 8.57
C PRO A 62 -8.34 6.57 7.60
N THR A 63 -7.25 7.05 7.02
CA THR A 63 -7.26 8.17 6.06
C THR A 63 -6.44 7.89 4.79
N PRO A 64 -6.73 8.58 3.67
CA PRO A 64 -5.91 8.47 2.45
C PRO A 64 -4.44 8.86 2.65
N ARG A 65 -4.17 9.80 3.57
CA ARG A 65 -2.80 10.19 3.93
C ARG A 65 -2.08 9.05 4.63
N GLU A 66 -2.69 8.44 5.63
CA GLU A 66 -2.09 7.29 6.34
C GLU A 66 -1.93 6.08 5.42
N ALA A 67 -2.84 5.87 4.46
CA ALA A 67 -2.70 4.83 3.44
C ALA A 67 -1.43 5.05 2.62
N PHE A 68 -1.22 6.29 2.15
CA PHE A 68 -0.05 6.65 1.38
C PHE A 68 1.24 6.52 2.18
N ASP A 69 1.26 7.06 3.40
CA ASP A 69 2.44 7.02 4.28
C ASP A 69 2.81 5.55 4.62
N LEU A 70 1.82 4.68 4.83
CA LEU A 70 2.05 3.27 5.08
C LEU A 70 2.54 2.52 3.83
N ALA A 71 1.96 2.80 2.66
CA ALA A 71 2.41 2.22 1.40
C ALA A 71 3.87 2.60 1.10
N MET A 72 4.22 3.88 1.26
CA MET A 72 5.58 4.38 1.11
C MET A 72 6.54 3.70 2.10
N ARG A 73 6.17 3.64 3.39
CA ARG A 73 6.99 3.01 4.42
C ARG A 73 7.33 1.56 4.08
N LEU A 74 6.34 0.76 3.65
CA LEU A 74 6.57 -0.64 3.32
C LEU A 74 7.30 -0.81 1.98
N ASN A 75 7.05 0.06 1.00
CA ASN A 75 7.79 0.07 -0.24
C ASN A 75 9.29 0.32 0.00
N ASP A 76 9.62 1.37 0.75
CA ASP A 76 11.00 1.77 1.00
C ASP A 76 11.74 0.80 1.93
N ALA A 77 11.02 0.09 2.79
CA ALA A 77 11.60 -0.91 3.69
C ALA A 77 11.99 -2.22 2.98
N TYR A 78 11.22 -2.64 1.96
CA TYR A 78 11.36 -3.98 1.38
C TYR A 78 11.71 -4.01 -0.10
N ALA A 79 11.31 -3.01 -0.88
CA ALA A 79 11.64 -3.01 -2.30
C ALA A 79 13.12 -2.68 -2.50
N LEU A 80 13.84 -3.51 -3.24
CA LEU A 80 15.25 -3.27 -3.60
C LEU A 80 15.42 -2.02 -4.48
N ASP A 81 14.36 -1.65 -5.20
CA ASP A 81 14.23 -0.41 -5.97
C ASP A 81 13.44 0.69 -5.22
N GLY A 82 13.30 0.54 -3.89
CA GLY A 82 12.75 1.54 -3.00
C GLY A 82 13.62 2.80 -2.93
N LEU A 83 13.10 3.87 -2.31
CA LEU A 83 13.80 5.16 -2.18
C LEU A 83 14.21 5.82 -3.53
N ASP A 84 13.55 5.43 -4.62
CA ASP A 84 13.75 6.00 -5.96
C ASP A 84 12.57 6.92 -6.33
N PRO A 85 12.78 8.01 -7.10
CA PRO A 85 11.69 8.86 -7.58
C PRO A 85 10.57 8.10 -8.32
N ASN A 86 10.90 6.98 -9.00
CA ASN A 86 9.90 6.14 -9.66
C ASN A 86 9.01 5.40 -8.64
N SER A 87 9.54 5.04 -7.46
CA SER A 87 8.76 4.45 -6.37
C SER A 87 7.71 5.43 -5.86
N TYR A 88 8.06 6.70 -5.67
CA TYR A 88 7.11 7.73 -5.23
C TYR A 88 6.02 7.99 -6.29
N ALA A 89 6.41 8.09 -7.56
CA ALA A 89 5.46 8.25 -8.66
C ALA A 89 4.54 7.03 -8.83
N GLY A 90 5.05 5.82 -8.61
CA GLY A 90 4.29 4.58 -8.71
C GLY A 90 3.27 4.39 -7.58
N VAL A 91 3.62 4.75 -6.34
CA VAL A 91 2.68 4.72 -5.20
C VAL A 91 1.62 5.83 -5.32
N ALA A 92 1.96 6.96 -5.94
CA ALA A 92 1.03 8.08 -6.17
C ALA A 92 0.09 7.89 -7.38
N TRP A 93 0.22 6.79 -8.14
CA TRP A 93 -0.56 6.50 -9.36
C TRP A 93 -1.81 5.64 -9.11
#